data_AF-A0A9J6EPM5-F1
#
_entry.id   AF-A0A9J6EPM5-F1
#
_cell.length_a   1.000
_cell.length_b   1.000
_cell.length_c   1.000
_cell.angle_alpha   90.00
_cell.angle_beta   90.00
_cell.angle_gamma   90.00
#
_symmetry.space_group_name_H-M   'P 1'
#
loop_
_entity.id
_entity.type
_entity.pdbx_description
1 polymer ?
#
loop_
_entity_poly.entity_id
_entity_poly.type
_entity_poly.pdbx_seq_one_letter_code
_entity_poly.pdbx_strand_id
1 'polypeptide(L)'
;METSSDDSCCVTKTGESNSCDSVFERLFSAVSCVSLPQPSWAAHLINLAGVRDVVFIDAAVAHRTSDGSSVLFNRKALHVKSNMEVQVYILDKLIDSAAIGVSPFATSALEVESMLKVVDGIDVCRGGPSLKDFPDVSPECAFVDCQKSWRHNKCLLVTPGGAICRLCSGLVDTLRIHADRRAARAKQGIPLKRFRLSVVPTQQQKLSALRHARSAVQRSRARLAKRNKLLLEQLQAAMKS
;
A
#
# COMPACT_ATOMS: atom_id res chain seq x y z
N MET A 1 31.58 69.58 -22.94
CA MET A 1 30.19 69.79 -22.53
C MET A 1 29.77 68.57 -21.75
N GLU A 2 29.76 68.75 -20.44
CA GLU A 2 29.34 67.79 -19.43
C GLU A 2 27.80 67.73 -19.42
N THR A 3 27.23 66.54 -19.34
CA THR A 3 25.91 66.34 -18.74
C THR A 3 25.92 65.02 -17.98
N SER A 4 25.91 65.18 -16.65
CA SER A 4 25.73 64.17 -15.61
C SER A 4 24.41 63.43 -15.75
N SER A 5 24.44 62.12 -15.54
CA SER A 5 23.24 61.30 -15.32
C SER A 5 23.34 60.72 -13.92
N ASP A 6 22.41 61.17 -13.07
CA ASP A 6 22.24 60.74 -11.69
C ASP A 6 21.59 59.35 -11.65
N ASP A 7 22.40 58.32 -11.40
CA ASP A 7 21.90 56.98 -11.07
C ASP A 7 21.57 56.90 -9.56
N SER A 8 20.29 57.14 -9.28
CA SER A 8 19.66 56.94 -7.97
C SER A 8 19.64 55.45 -7.59
N CYS A 9 20.61 55.04 -6.79
CA CYS A 9 20.74 53.69 -6.23
C CYS A 9 19.65 53.43 -5.17
N CYS A 10 18.60 52.71 -5.58
CA CYS A 10 17.58 52.19 -4.67
C CYS A 10 18.18 51.10 -3.78
N VAL A 11 18.45 51.44 -2.52
CA VAL A 11 18.85 50.48 -1.48
C VAL A 11 17.68 49.54 -1.19
N THR A 12 17.69 48.35 -1.79
CA THR A 12 16.79 47.26 -1.43
C THR A 12 17.24 46.70 -0.08
N LYS A 13 16.32 46.73 0.88
CA LYS A 13 16.49 46.16 2.21
C LYS A 13 16.98 44.71 2.09
N THR A 14 18.17 44.44 2.61
CA THR A 14 18.69 43.10 2.89
C THR A 14 17.79 42.45 3.94
N GLY A 15 16.74 41.80 3.46
CA GLY A 15 15.93 40.88 4.24
C GLY A 15 16.79 39.68 4.63
N GLU A 16 16.65 39.26 5.87
CA GLU A 16 17.28 38.08 6.45
C GLU A 16 17.13 36.90 5.49
N SER A 17 18.23 36.54 4.83
CA SER A 17 18.29 35.39 3.93
C SER A 17 18.10 34.14 4.78
N ASN A 18 16.93 33.50 4.64
CA ASN A 18 16.59 32.24 5.28
C ASN A 18 17.73 31.22 5.07
N SER A 19 18.37 30.77 6.15
CA SER A 19 19.51 29.86 6.05
C SER A 19 19.16 28.53 5.38
N CYS A 20 17.88 28.15 5.36
CA CYS A 20 17.38 26.93 4.73
C CYS A 20 17.58 26.93 3.21
N ASP A 21 17.39 28.07 2.55
CA ASP A 21 17.55 28.19 1.09
C ASP A 21 18.99 27.85 0.70
N SER A 22 19.98 28.27 1.49
CA SER A 22 21.39 27.94 1.24
C SER A 22 21.72 26.44 1.38
N VAL A 23 20.96 25.70 2.19
CA VAL A 23 21.15 24.26 2.37
C VAL A 23 20.53 23.50 1.20
N PHE A 24 19.29 23.85 0.85
CA PHE A 24 18.59 23.22 -0.26
C PHE A 24 19.31 23.46 -1.58
N GLU A 25 19.77 24.69 -1.87
CA GLU A 25 20.55 24.96 -3.10
C GLU A 25 21.79 24.07 -3.20
N ARG A 26 22.50 23.86 -2.09
CA ARG A 26 23.66 22.96 -2.06
C ARG A 26 23.27 21.52 -2.36
N LEU A 27 22.19 21.01 -1.76
CA LEU A 27 21.67 19.67 -2.07
C LEU A 27 21.24 19.56 -3.54
N PHE A 28 20.50 20.54 -4.04
CA PHE A 28 19.97 20.56 -5.40
C PHE A 28 21.09 20.59 -6.44
N SER A 29 22.12 21.41 -6.24
CA SER A 29 23.29 21.49 -7.13
C SER A 29 24.21 20.26 -7.02
N ALA A 30 24.28 19.62 -5.85
CA ALA A 30 25.16 18.48 -5.60
C ALA A 30 24.42 17.12 -5.62
N VAL A 31 23.21 17.04 -6.16
CA VAL A 31 22.40 15.81 -6.14
C VAL A 31 23.12 14.62 -6.80
N SER A 32 23.91 14.89 -7.85
CA SER A 32 24.69 13.87 -8.56
C SER A 32 25.84 13.30 -7.74
N CYS A 33 26.22 13.98 -6.65
CA CYS A 33 27.24 13.53 -5.71
C CYS A 33 26.65 12.72 -4.54
N VAL A 34 25.32 12.67 -4.40
CA VAL A 34 24.65 11.90 -3.33
C VAL A 34 24.85 10.41 -3.57
N SER A 35 25.39 9.72 -2.59
CA SER A 35 25.60 8.27 -2.64
C SER A 35 24.26 7.52 -2.52
N LEU A 36 23.90 6.79 -3.58
CA LEU A 36 22.68 5.99 -3.61
C LEU A 36 22.93 4.58 -3.03
N PRO A 37 21.97 4.01 -2.28
CA PRO A 37 22.18 2.74 -1.59
C PRO A 37 22.24 1.53 -2.54
N GLN A 38 21.52 1.56 -3.66
CA GLN A 38 21.54 0.51 -4.68
C GLN A 38 21.44 1.09 -6.10
N PRO A 39 21.87 0.34 -7.14
CA PRO A 39 21.77 0.78 -8.53
C PRO A 39 20.33 0.96 -9.05
N SER A 40 19.32 0.43 -8.36
CA SER A 40 17.91 0.64 -8.70
C SER A 40 17.40 2.03 -8.33
N TRP A 41 18.15 2.76 -7.50
CA TRP A 41 17.82 4.13 -7.13
C TRP A 41 18.27 5.11 -8.21
N ALA A 42 17.45 6.12 -8.46
CA ALA A 42 17.76 7.26 -9.29
C ALA A 42 17.36 8.55 -8.58
N ALA A 43 18.03 9.65 -8.89
CA ALA A 43 17.67 10.98 -8.42
C ALA A 43 17.07 11.81 -9.55
N HIS A 44 16.00 12.54 -9.25
CA HIS A 44 15.30 13.41 -10.17
C HIS A 44 15.18 14.80 -9.56
N LEU A 45 15.59 15.81 -10.33
CA LEU A 45 15.39 17.21 -9.99
C LEU A 45 14.09 17.70 -10.62
N ILE A 46 13.19 18.19 -9.79
CA ILE A 46 11.96 18.85 -10.23
C ILE A 46 12.23 20.36 -10.20
N ASN A 47 12.05 21.03 -11.33
CA ASN A 47 12.09 22.50 -11.43
C ASN A 47 10.97 22.95 -12.37
N LEU A 48 9.75 23.06 -11.84
CA LEU A 48 8.56 23.36 -12.63
C LEU A 48 7.70 24.39 -11.90
N ALA A 49 7.31 25.46 -12.60
CA ALA A 49 6.44 26.50 -12.08
C ALA A 49 6.91 27.11 -10.73
N GLY A 50 8.23 27.25 -10.57
CA GLY A 50 8.85 27.78 -9.34
C GLY A 50 8.94 26.77 -8.20
N VAL A 51 8.43 25.54 -8.36
CA VAL A 51 8.63 24.44 -7.41
C VAL A 51 9.95 23.76 -7.71
N ARG A 52 10.81 23.67 -6.69
CA ARG A 52 12.10 23.00 -6.76
C ARG A 52 12.17 21.90 -5.71
N ASP A 53 12.15 20.65 -6.16
CA ASP A 53 12.20 19.49 -5.28
C ASP A 53 13.24 18.49 -5.79
N VAL A 54 13.69 17.61 -4.91
CA VAL A 54 14.57 16.49 -5.24
C VAL A 54 13.85 15.19 -4.88
N VAL A 55 13.74 14.28 -5.83
CA VAL A 55 13.10 12.98 -5.62
C VAL A 55 14.08 11.86 -5.91
N PHE A 56 14.30 11.01 -4.92
CA PHE A 56 15.04 9.77 -5.08
C PHE A 56 14.04 8.63 -5.23
N ILE A 57 14.17 7.82 -6.27
CA ILE A 57 13.20 6.76 -6.60
C ILE A 57 13.93 5.44 -6.73
N ASP A 58 13.46 4.43 -6.00
CA ASP A 58 13.82 3.03 -6.18
C ASP A 58 12.84 2.38 -7.18
N ALA A 59 13.29 2.21 -8.41
CA ALA A 59 12.47 1.66 -9.48
C ALA A 59 12.61 0.13 -9.55
N ALA A 60 11.49 -0.55 -9.78
CA ALA A 60 11.46 -1.99 -9.97
C ALA A 60 10.66 -2.37 -11.23
N VAL A 61 11.04 -3.50 -11.82
CA VAL A 61 10.37 -4.04 -13.01
C VAL A 61 9.65 -5.32 -12.63
N ALA A 62 8.34 -5.37 -12.89
CA ALA A 62 7.55 -6.59 -12.80
C ALA A 62 7.35 -7.17 -14.21
N HIS A 63 7.95 -8.34 -14.45
CA HIS A 63 7.77 -9.07 -15.70
C HIS A 63 6.44 -9.83 -15.69
N ARG A 64 5.61 -9.60 -16.71
CA ARG A 64 4.34 -10.30 -16.90
C ARG A 64 4.57 -11.52 -17.78
N THR A 65 4.40 -12.68 -17.17
CA THR A 65 4.57 -13.97 -17.85
C THR A 65 3.45 -14.32 -18.84
N SER A 66 2.31 -13.62 -18.81
CA SER A 66 1.18 -13.92 -19.72
C SER A 66 1.29 -13.28 -21.10
N ASP A 67 1.89 -12.10 -21.20
CA ASP A 67 1.98 -11.32 -22.44
C ASP A 67 3.42 -10.89 -22.77
N GLY A 68 4.40 -11.30 -21.96
CA GLY A 68 5.81 -10.90 -22.09
C GLY A 68 6.05 -9.41 -21.78
N SER A 69 5.04 -8.66 -21.38
CA SER A 69 5.18 -7.24 -21.07
C SER A 69 5.89 -7.05 -19.74
N SER A 70 6.49 -5.89 -19.55
CA SER A 70 7.13 -5.50 -18.29
C SER A 70 6.53 -4.20 -17.81
N VAL A 71 6.31 -4.10 -16.50
CA VAL A 71 5.78 -2.88 -15.87
C VAL A 71 6.87 -2.31 -14.99
N LEU A 72 7.29 -1.09 -15.29
CA LEU A 72 8.11 -0.29 -14.39
C LEU A 72 7.20 0.34 -13.32
N PHE A 73 7.61 0.30 -12.07
CA PHE A 73 6.90 0.95 -10.97
C PHE A 73 7.86 1.43 -9.89
N ASN A 74 7.41 2.41 -9.12
CA ASN A 74 8.17 2.98 -8.01
C ASN A 74 7.95 2.13 -6.76
N ARG A 75 8.99 1.41 -6.33
CA ARG A 75 8.91 0.58 -5.11
C ARG A 75 8.95 1.46 -3.87
N LYS A 76 9.90 2.39 -3.84
CA LYS A 76 10.11 3.36 -2.77
C LYS A 76 10.47 4.71 -3.38
N ALA A 77 10.13 5.80 -2.71
CA ALA A 77 10.64 7.12 -3.05
C ALA A 77 10.89 7.95 -1.80
N LEU A 78 11.95 8.75 -1.84
CA LEU A 78 12.26 9.79 -0.87
C LEU A 78 12.13 11.14 -1.59
N HIS A 79 11.16 11.93 -1.19
CA HIS A 79 10.89 13.24 -1.76
C HIS A 79 11.35 14.32 -0.76
N VAL A 80 12.34 15.11 -1.17
CA VAL A 80 12.89 16.23 -0.41
C VAL A 80 12.44 17.53 -1.08
N LYS A 81 11.61 18.30 -0.38
CA LYS A 81 11.09 19.57 -0.89
C LYS A 81 12.08 20.71 -0.73
N SER A 82 11.83 21.86 -1.37
CA SER A 82 12.63 23.08 -1.23
C SER A 82 12.83 23.54 0.23
N ASN A 83 11.83 23.35 1.08
CA ASN A 83 11.89 23.66 2.52
C ASN A 83 12.58 22.58 3.36
N MET A 84 13.24 21.62 2.72
CA MET A 84 13.89 20.45 3.31
C MET A 84 12.94 19.47 4.05
N GLU A 85 11.62 19.59 3.86
CA GLU A 85 10.66 18.58 4.31
C GLU A 85 10.87 17.28 3.53
N VAL A 86 10.88 16.16 4.24
CA VAL A 86 11.10 14.82 3.70
C VAL A 86 9.82 14.02 3.76
N GLN A 87 9.40 13.51 2.60
CA GLN A 87 8.25 12.64 2.44
C GLN A 87 8.68 11.29 1.88
N VAL A 88 8.21 10.21 2.48
CA VAL A 88 8.57 8.85 2.08
C VAL A 88 7.35 8.17 1.47
N TYR A 89 7.51 7.61 0.29
CA TYR A 89 6.47 6.87 -0.42
C TYR A 89 6.88 5.41 -0.58
N ILE A 90 5.93 4.50 -0.36
CA ILE A 90 6.08 3.08 -0.65
C ILE A 90 4.91 2.64 -1.50
N LEU A 91 5.17 2.12 -2.70
CA LEU A 91 4.15 1.76 -3.69
C LEU A 91 3.10 2.88 -3.87
N ASP A 92 3.59 4.10 -4.12
CA ASP A 92 2.82 5.33 -4.32
C ASP A 92 1.93 5.77 -3.14
N LYS A 93 2.12 5.20 -1.94
CA LYS A 93 1.45 5.65 -0.72
C LYS A 93 2.42 6.39 0.19
N LEU A 94 2.00 7.55 0.66
CA LEU A 94 2.71 8.32 1.67
C LEU A 94 2.75 7.53 2.99
N ILE A 95 3.94 7.36 3.54
CA ILE A 95 4.20 6.69 4.82
C ILE A 95 4.62 7.74 5.83
N ASP A 96 4.18 7.55 7.07
CA ASP A 96 4.64 8.35 8.20
C ASP A 96 6.14 8.10 8.42
N SER A 97 6.96 9.14 8.22
CA SER A 97 8.42 9.07 8.32
C SER A 97 8.87 8.70 9.73
N ALA A 98 8.16 9.15 10.77
CA ALA A 98 8.46 8.81 12.15
C ALA A 98 8.28 7.31 12.42
N ALA A 99 7.27 6.68 11.82
CA ALA A 99 7.00 5.25 11.99
C ALA A 99 8.09 4.34 11.39
N ILE A 100 8.92 4.86 10.48
CA ILE A 100 10.03 4.15 9.84
C ILE A 100 11.41 4.64 10.29
N GLY A 101 11.48 5.51 11.30
CA GLY A 101 12.73 6.04 11.83
C GLY A 101 13.45 7.03 10.91
N VAL A 102 12.71 7.73 10.04
CA VAL A 102 13.23 8.79 9.16
C VAL A 102 12.80 10.15 9.72
N SER A 103 13.74 11.09 9.86
CA SER A 103 13.42 12.46 10.26
C SER A 103 12.51 13.13 9.23
N PRO A 104 11.47 13.90 9.64
CA PRO A 104 10.60 14.61 8.70
C PRO A 104 11.28 15.79 7.99
N PHE A 105 12.48 16.18 8.42
CA PHE A 105 13.28 17.25 7.79
C PHE A 105 14.73 16.80 7.63
N ALA A 106 15.35 17.20 6.53
CA ALA A 106 16.78 17.01 6.30
C ALA A 106 17.54 18.33 6.55
N THR A 107 18.75 18.24 7.06
CA THR A 107 19.63 19.39 7.34
C THR A 107 20.85 19.43 6.43
N SER A 108 21.15 18.32 5.75
CA SER A 108 22.31 18.20 4.87
C SER A 108 22.15 17.04 3.86
N ALA A 109 22.98 17.02 2.82
CA ALA A 109 23.04 15.91 1.87
C ALA A 109 23.45 14.58 2.55
N LEU A 110 24.36 14.61 3.53
CA LEU A 110 24.77 13.41 4.28
C LEU A 110 23.61 12.81 5.08
N GLU A 111 22.71 13.65 5.59
CA GLU A 111 21.51 13.18 6.26
C GLU A 111 20.55 12.53 5.26
N VAL A 112 20.38 13.11 4.06
CA VAL A 112 19.60 12.50 2.97
C VAL A 112 20.16 11.13 2.59
N GLU A 113 21.47 10.97 2.44
CA GLU A 113 22.10 9.66 2.20
C GLU A 113 21.80 8.64 3.31
N SER A 114 21.82 9.09 4.57
CA SER A 114 21.50 8.24 5.71
C SER A 114 20.03 7.83 5.71
N MET A 115 19.12 8.75 5.40
CA MET A 115 17.69 8.47 5.23
C MET A 115 17.45 7.49 4.07
N LEU A 116 18.15 7.65 2.94
CA LEU A 116 18.06 6.72 1.81
C LEU A 116 18.45 5.30 2.21
N LYS A 117 19.52 5.12 2.99
CA LYS A 117 19.91 3.81 3.52
C LYS A 117 18.84 3.21 4.42
N VAL A 118 18.22 4.01 5.30
CA VAL A 118 17.10 3.55 6.14
C VAL A 118 15.93 3.11 5.28
N VAL A 119 15.52 3.93 4.31
CA VAL A 119 14.39 3.63 3.40
C VAL A 119 14.68 2.39 2.55
N ASP A 120 15.91 2.23 2.04
CA ASP A 120 16.34 1.06 1.28
C ASP A 120 16.25 -0.24 2.11
N GLY A 121 16.57 -0.17 3.40
CA GLY A 121 16.45 -1.29 4.33
C GLY A 121 15.02 -1.70 4.69
N ILE A 122 13.99 -0.90 4.34
CA ILE A 122 12.60 -1.21 4.69
C ILE A 122 12.08 -2.41 3.90
N ASP A 123 11.62 -3.44 4.61
CA ASP A 123 10.88 -4.55 4.04
C ASP A 123 9.48 -4.12 3.61
N VAL A 124 9.21 -4.20 2.30
CA VAL A 124 7.90 -3.92 1.72
C VAL A 124 7.13 -5.22 1.55
N CYS A 125 5.90 -5.26 2.07
CA CYS A 125 4.98 -6.38 1.93
C CYS A 125 4.80 -6.74 0.44
N ARG A 126 5.08 -7.99 0.08
CA ARG A 126 4.97 -8.52 -1.30
C ARG A 126 3.53 -8.72 -1.79
N GLY A 127 2.55 -8.47 -0.93
CA GLY A 127 1.16 -8.79 -1.21
C GLY A 127 0.82 -10.27 -0.91
N GLY A 128 -0.38 -10.67 -1.29
CA GLY A 128 -0.90 -12.03 -1.20
C GLY A 128 -0.71 -12.80 -2.52
N PRO A 129 -1.61 -13.75 -2.83
CA PRO A 129 -1.52 -14.58 -4.04
C PRO A 129 -1.47 -13.80 -5.34
N SER A 130 -0.97 -14.46 -6.40
CA SER A 130 -0.98 -13.86 -7.73
C SER A 130 -2.42 -13.73 -8.26
N LEU A 131 -2.67 -12.70 -9.08
CA LEU A 131 -3.91 -12.59 -9.85
C LEU A 131 -4.17 -13.86 -10.68
N LYS A 132 -3.11 -14.54 -11.14
CA LYS A 132 -3.22 -15.77 -11.93
C LYS A 132 -3.90 -16.92 -11.19
N ASP A 133 -3.72 -16.99 -9.87
CA ASP A 133 -4.32 -18.04 -9.05
C ASP A 133 -5.83 -17.83 -8.87
N PHE A 134 -6.28 -16.57 -8.95
CA PHE A 134 -7.66 -16.15 -8.73
C PHE A 134 -8.09 -15.05 -9.72
N PRO A 135 -8.14 -15.31 -11.04
CA PRO A 135 -8.37 -14.29 -12.07
C PRO A 135 -9.79 -13.72 -12.03
N ASP A 136 -10.71 -14.51 -11.53
CA ASP A 136 -12.15 -14.28 -11.55
C ASP A 136 -12.71 -13.92 -10.16
N VAL A 137 -11.86 -13.49 -9.25
CA VAL A 137 -12.28 -13.13 -7.90
C VAL A 137 -12.17 -11.62 -7.72
N SER A 138 -13.16 -11.00 -7.08
CA SER A 138 -13.17 -9.58 -6.77
C SER A 138 -13.67 -9.37 -5.34
N PRO A 139 -12.83 -9.66 -4.33
CA PRO A 139 -13.22 -9.46 -2.94
C PRO A 139 -13.24 -7.96 -2.63
N GLU A 140 -14.13 -7.54 -1.74
CA GLU A 140 -14.26 -6.12 -1.36
C GLU A 140 -13.10 -5.64 -0.48
N CYS A 141 -12.38 -6.56 0.15
CA CYS A 141 -11.30 -6.27 1.09
C CYS A 141 -9.90 -6.22 0.45
N ALA A 142 -9.79 -6.48 -0.86
CA ALA A 142 -8.50 -6.50 -1.55
C ALA A 142 -8.60 -5.92 -2.95
N PHE A 143 -7.45 -5.50 -3.46
CA PHE A 143 -7.25 -5.02 -4.83
C PHE A 143 -6.04 -5.71 -5.44
N VAL A 144 -5.90 -5.65 -6.76
CA VAL A 144 -4.69 -6.13 -7.45
C VAL A 144 -3.74 -4.96 -7.60
N ASP A 145 -2.50 -5.12 -7.13
CA ASP A 145 -1.47 -4.08 -7.24
C ASP A 145 -0.73 -4.09 -8.59
N CYS A 146 0.23 -3.18 -8.75
CA CYS A 146 1.05 -3.06 -9.96
C CYS A 146 1.88 -4.33 -10.26
N GLN A 147 2.16 -5.13 -9.23
CA GLN A 147 2.89 -6.40 -9.33
C GLN A 147 1.98 -7.56 -9.72
N LYS A 148 0.68 -7.31 -9.98
CA LYS A 148 -0.34 -8.33 -10.24
C LYS A 148 -0.52 -9.30 -9.08
N SER A 149 -0.29 -8.82 -7.86
CA SER A 149 -0.54 -9.56 -6.62
C SER A 149 -1.76 -9.00 -5.91
N TRP A 150 -2.52 -9.86 -5.23
CA TRP A 150 -3.65 -9.45 -4.41
C TRP A 150 -3.16 -8.77 -3.14
N ARG A 151 -3.56 -7.53 -2.89
CA ARG A 151 -3.18 -6.76 -1.71
C ARG A 151 -4.41 -6.35 -0.91
N HIS A 152 -4.35 -6.54 0.41
CA HIS A 152 -5.46 -6.17 1.28
C HIS A 152 -5.57 -4.64 1.34
N ASN A 153 -6.80 -4.09 1.36
CA ASN A 153 -7.04 -2.64 1.37
C ASN A 153 -6.39 -1.94 2.58
N LYS A 154 -6.31 -2.66 3.72
CA LYS A 154 -5.66 -2.23 4.96
C LYS A 154 -4.22 -2.76 5.13
N CYS A 155 -3.53 -3.11 4.04
CA CYS A 155 -2.14 -3.57 4.12
C CYS A 155 -1.25 -2.48 4.74
N LEU A 156 -0.42 -2.85 5.72
CA LEU A 156 0.51 -1.93 6.38
C LEU A 156 1.65 -1.43 5.48
N LEU A 157 1.86 -2.08 4.31
CA LEU A 157 2.96 -1.88 3.37
C LEU A 157 4.36 -2.17 3.93
N VAL A 158 4.69 -1.65 5.11
CA VAL A 158 5.93 -1.93 5.85
C VAL A 158 5.72 -3.15 6.73
N THR A 159 6.64 -4.11 6.68
CA THR A 159 6.58 -5.36 7.43
C THR A 159 7.91 -5.66 8.11
N PRO A 160 8.10 -5.31 9.39
CA PRO A 160 9.36 -5.56 10.07
C PRO A 160 9.62 -7.07 10.16
N GLY A 161 10.67 -7.55 9.47
CA GLY A 161 11.12 -8.94 9.55
C GLY A 161 10.24 -9.96 8.85
N GLY A 162 9.41 -9.56 7.87
CA GLY A 162 8.55 -10.48 7.14
C GLY A 162 8.27 -10.04 5.71
N ALA A 163 8.16 -11.00 4.80
CA ALA A 163 7.88 -10.72 3.39
C ALA A 163 6.40 -10.33 3.12
N ILE A 164 5.46 -10.78 3.96
CA ILE A 164 4.02 -10.63 3.75
C ILE A 164 3.35 -10.28 5.08
N CYS A 165 2.52 -9.24 5.10
CA CYS A 165 1.77 -8.86 6.30
C CYS A 165 0.62 -9.85 6.59
N ARG A 166 0.22 -9.95 7.87
CA ARG A 166 -0.86 -10.86 8.33
C ARG A 166 -2.18 -10.74 7.54
N LEU A 167 -2.52 -9.54 7.08
CA LEU A 167 -3.74 -9.30 6.32
C LEU A 167 -3.64 -9.84 4.89
N CYS A 168 -2.49 -9.65 4.23
CA CYS A 168 -2.25 -10.17 2.89
C CYS A 168 -2.05 -11.69 2.89
N SER A 169 -1.45 -12.27 3.93
CA SER A 169 -1.33 -13.73 4.03
C SER A 169 -2.69 -14.41 4.17
N GLY A 170 -3.64 -13.80 4.88
CA GLY A 170 -5.02 -14.28 4.99
C GLY A 170 -5.86 -14.15 3.71
N LEU A 171 -5.35 -13.51 2.65
CA LEU A 171 -6.08 -13.40 1.39
C LEU A 171 -6.20 -14.74 0.65
N VAL A 172 -5.25 -15.66 0.82
CA VAL A 172 -5.32 -17.00 0.18
C VAL A 172 -6.66 -17.68 0.48
N ASP A 173 -7.01 -17.79 1.77
CA ASP A 173 -8.26 -18.42 2.18
C ASP A 173 -9.48 -17.62 1.75
N THR A 174 -9.41 -16.29 1.83
CA THR A 174 -10.49 -15.39 1.42
C THR A 174 -10.81 -15.55 -0.07
N LEU A 175 -9.77 -15.53 -0.91
CA LEU A 175 -9.89 -15.68 -2.36
C LEU A 175 -10.38 -17.08 -2.74
N ARG A 176 -9.86 -18.14 -2.11
CA ARG A 176 -10.34 -19.52 -2.29
C ARG A 176 -11.82 -19.64 -1.99
N ILE A 177 -12.27 -19.16 -0.82
CA ILE A 177 -13.69 -19.19 -0.44
C ILE A 177 -14.57 -18.45 -1.46
N HIS A 178 -14.09 -17.31 -1.98
CA HIS A 178 -14.82 -16.58 -3.01
C HIS A 178 -14.87 -17.34 -4.34
N ALA A 179 -13.77 -17.97 -4.76
CA ALA A 179 -13.71 -18.79 -5.96
C ALA A 179 -14.66 -20.00 -5.86
N ASP A 180 -14.63 -20.72 -4.75
CA ASP A 180 -15.51 -21.87 -4.48
C ASP A 180 -16.99 -21.48 -4.52
N ARG A 181 -17.34 -20.37 -3.87
CA ARG A 181 -18.72 -19.85 -3.87
C ARG A 181 -19.17 -19.44 -5.27
N ARG A 182 -18.28 -18.87 -6.08
CA ARG A 182 -18.56 -18.52 -7.48
C ARG A 182 -18.81 -19.77 -8.30
N ALA A 183 -17.93 -20.78 -8.20
CA ALA A 183 -18.08 -22.05 -8.89
C ALA A 183 -19.37 -22.80 -8.50
N ALA A 184 -19.71 -22.84 -7.20
CA ALA A 184 -20.94 -23.46 -6.72
C ALA A 184 -22.20 -22.78 -7.26
N ARG A 185 -22.22 -21.44 -7.32
CA ARG A 185 -23.35 -20.68 -7.90
C ARG A 185 -23.49 -20.88 -9.40
N ALA A 186 -22.35 -20.91 -10.11
CA ALA A 186 -22.34 -21.18 -11.54
C ALA A 186 -22.96 -22.56 -11.85
N LYS A 187 -22.63 -23.60 -11.07
CA LYS A 187 -23.25 -24.94 -11.19
C LYS A 187 -24.75 -24.95 -10.96
N GLN A 188 -25.28 -24.01 -10.16
CA GLN A 188 -26.71 -23.89 -9.87
C GLN A 188 -27.46 -22.97 -10.85
N GLY A 189 -26.78 -22.42 -11.86
CA GLY A 189 -27.38 -21.42 -12.77
C GLY A 189 -27.77 -20.12 -12.07
N ILE A 190 -27.29 -19.87 -10.84
CA ILE A 190 -27.64 -18.67 -10.08
C ILE A 190 -26.76 -17.53 -10.59
N PRO A 191 -27.33 -16.43 -11.11
CA PRO A 191 -26.56 -15.30 -11.58
C PRO A 191 -25.70 -14.72 -10.45
N LEU A 192 -24.44 -14.41 -10.76
CA LEU A 192 -23.45 -13.93 -9.78
C LEU A 192 -23.73 -12.52 -9.26
N LYS A 193 -24.72 -11.82 -9.82
CA LYS A 193 -25.07 -10.45 -9.45
C LYS A 193 -25.57 -10.43 -8.01
N ARG A 194 -24.68 -10.06 -7.07
CA ARG A 194 -25.11 -9.73 -5.71
C ARG A 194 -25.91 -8.45 -5.81
N PHE A 195 -27.23 -8.56 -5.66
CA PHE A 195 -28.04 -7.42 -5.27
C PHE A 195 -27.55 -6.97 -3.89
N ARG A 196 -26.77 -5.88 -3.87
CA ARG A 196 -26.55 -5.15 -2.63
C ARG A 196 -27.80 -4.32 -2.41
N LEU A 197 -28.55 -4.66 -1.38
CA LEU A 197 -29.50 -3.70 -0.83
C LEU A 197 -28.66 -2.52 -0.33
N SER A 198 -28.93 -1.33 -0.87
CA SER A 198 -28.41 -0.09 -0.28
C SER A 198 -29.14 0.09 1.04
N VAL A 199 -28.44 -0.12 2.14
CA VAL A 199 -29.01 -0.03 3.48
C VAL A 199 -28.23 1.01 4.25
N VAL A 200 -28.93 1.90 4.97
CA VAL A 200 -28.32 2.91 5.83
C VAL A 200 -27.43 2.22 6.89
N PRO A 201 -26.32 2.84 7.35
CA PRO A 201 -25.32 2.18 8.21
C PRO A 201 -25.92 1.52 9.47
N THR A 202 -26.89 2.16 10.11
CA THR A 202 -27.59 1.63 11.30
C THR A 202 -28.37 0.35 10.99
N GLN A 203 -29.03 0.29 9.83
CA GLN A 203 -29.73 -0.91 9.36
C GLN A 203 -28.74 -1.98 8.90
N GLN A 204 -27.58 -1.60 8.34
CA GLN A 204 -26.53 -2.54 7.97
C GLN A 204 -25.97 -3.28 9.19
N GLN A 205 -25.80 -2.60 10.33
CA GLN A 205 -25.41 -3.24 11.59
C GLN A 205 -26.46 -4.26 12.06
N LYS A 206 -27.75 -3.89 12.07
CA LYS A 206 -28.86 -4.81 12.42
C LYS A 206 -28.90 -6.02 11.47
N LEU A 207 -28.75 -5.80 10.17
CA LEU A 207 -28.73 -6.85 9.16
C LEU A 207 -27.53 -7.79 9.35
N SER A 208 -26.37 -7.24 9.71
CA SER A 208 -25.18 -8.03 10.05
C SER A 208 -25.43 -8.89 11.29
N ALA A 209 -25.98 -8.31 12.36
CA ALA A 209 -26.33 -9.04 13.58
C ALA A 209 -27.32 -10.19 13.29
N LEU A 210 -28.36 -9.94 12.50
CA LEU A 210 -29.32 -10.97 12.08
C LEU A 210 -28.67 -12.09 11.26
N ARG A 211 -27.77 -11.76 10.33
CA ARG A 211 -27.00 -12.76 9.56
C ARG A 211 -26.12 -13.60 10.49
N HIS A 212 -25.43 -12.98 11.43
CA HIS A 212 -24.61 -13.68 12.42
C HIS A 212 -25.45 -14.62 13.30
N ALA A 213 -26.58 -14.14 13.83
CA ALA A 213 -27.51 -14.95 14.62
C ALA A 213 -28.04 -16.15 13.82
N ARG A 214 -28.49 -15.92 12.57
CA ARG A 214 -28.95 -17.00 11.68
C ARG A 214 -27.85 -18.04 11.45
N SER A 215 -26.63 -17.62 11.13
CA SER A 215 -25.50 -18.54 10.93
C SER A 215 -25.12 -19.29 12.21
N ALA A 216 -25.23 -18.67 13.38
CA ALA A 216 -25.03 -19.34 14.66
C ALA A 216 -26.09 -20.43 14.90
N VAL A 217 -27.37 -20.13 14.67
CA VAL A 217 -28.48 -21.08 14.79
C VAL A 217 -28.33 -22.24 13.79
N GLN A 218 -27.98 -21.95 12.53
CA GLN A 218 -27.76 -22.99 11.52
C GLN A 218 -26.62 -23.95 11.90
N ARG A 219 -25.49 -23.42 12.40
CA ARG A 219 -24.38 -24.24 12.91
C ARG A 219 -24.80 -25.08 14.11
N SER A 220 -25.57 -24.50 15.03
CA SER A 220 -26.10 -25.23 16.18
C SER A 220 -27.00 -26.40 15.74
N ARG A 221 -27.95 -26.13 14.82
CA ARG A 221 -28.86 -27.15 14.27
C ARG A 221 -28.10 -28.26 13.55
N ALA A 222 -27.07 -27.93 12.76
CA ALA A 222 -26.25 -28.94 12.09
C ALA A 222 -25.50 -29.85 13.09
N ARG A 223 -24.96 -29.28 14.17
CA ARG A 223 -24.31 -30.05 15.25
C ARG A 223 -25.30 -30.97 15.98
N LEU A 224 -26.48 -30.44 16.32
CA LEU A 224 -27.54 -31.23 16.96
C LEU A 224 -28.03 -32.37 16.06
N ALA A 225 -28.23 -32.11 14.77
CA ALA A 225 -28.62 -33.14 13.81
C ALA A 225 -27.57 -34.28 13.72
N LYS A 226 -26.27 -33.92 13.67
CA LYS A 226 -25.19 -34.92 13.70
C LYS A 226 -25.20 -35.75 14.99
N ARG A 227 -25.40 -35.10 16.14
CA ARG A 227 -25.48 -35.78 17.44
C ARG A 227 -26.70 -36.71 17.53
N ASN A 228 -27.86 -36.25 17.10
CA ASN A 228 -29.08 -37.06 17.09
C ASN A 228 -28.93 -38.28 16.19
N LYS A 229 -28.31 -38.13 15.02
CA LYS A 229 -28.01 -39.26 14.12
C LYS A 229 -27.15 -40.32 14.84
N LEU A 230 -26.07 -39.90 15.49
CA LEU A 230 -25.18 -40.80 16.24
C LEU A 230 -25.93 -41.53 17.38
N LEU A 231 -26.77 -40.81 18.13
CA LEU A 231 -27.56 -41.41 19.22
C LEU A 231 -28.57 -42.44 18.71
N LEU A 232 -29.21 -42.17 17.57
CA LEU A 232 -30.13 -43.12 16.94
C LEU A 232 -29.41 -44.39 16.47
N GLU A 233 -28.22 -44.25 15.88
CA GLU A 233 -27.38 -45.38 15.47
C GLU A 233 -26.97 -46.23 16.69
N GLN A 234 -26.64 -45.60 17.82
CA GLN A 234 -26.32 -46.30 19.07
C GLN A 234 -27.52 -47.04 19.67
N LEU A 235 -28.70 -46.40 19.69
CA LEU A 235 -29.93 -47.05 20.17
C LEU A 235 -30.29 -48.27 19.32
N GLN A 236 -30.19 -48.16 18.00
CA GLN A 236 -30.46 -49.29 17.10
C GLN A 236 -29.47 -50.43 17.27
N ALA A 237 -28.20 -50.15 17.58
CA ALA A 237 -27.21 -51.17 17.89
C ALA A 237 -27.54 -51.89 19.21
N ALA A 238 -27.92 -51.15 20.25
CA ALA A 238 -28.28 -51.71 21.56
C ALA A 238 -29.58 -52.55 21.53
N MET A 239 -30.51 -52.25 20.62
CA MET A 239 -31.73 -53.07 20.45
C MET A 239 -31.49 -54.41 19.74
N LYS A 240 -30.34 -54.57 19.07
CA LYS A 240 -29.98 -55.79 18.34
C LYS A 240 -29.07 -56.73 19.14
N SER A 241 -28.48 -56.24 20.22
CA SER A 241 -27.71 -57.01 21.21
C SER A 241 -28.62 -57.59 22.28
#